data_AF-A0A968UBX9-F1
#
_entry.id   AF-A0A968UBX9-F1
#
_cell.length_a   1.000
_cell.length_b   1.000
_cell.length_c   1.000
_cell.angle_alpha   90.00
_cell.angle_beta   90.00
_cell.angle_gamma   90.00
#
_symmetry.space_group_name_H-M   'P 1'
#
loop_
_entity.id
_entity.type
_entity.pdbx_description
1 polymer ?
#
loop_
_entity_poly.entity_id
_entity_poly.type
_entity_poly.pdbx_seq_one_letter_code
_entity_poly.pdbx_strand_id
1 'polypeptide(L)'
;MNFLANLKAAALTAATLGVVGGVSPALANVQPSVQPRGAQTNHLLAQTFGNVGINETNFLVVAAPGSAAQPYRLLIVEQVQTSRPCWNIVDPNARPTQVNDLWNTFDFTGVCRLQKDSNGYAVRLSGQDVAGARFEVNNRGGDLLLQFAPGTTSRDRITIGRTGGISPTGFTRIYLDPAGH
;
A
#
# COMPACT_ATOMS: atom_id res chain seq x y z
N MET A 1 18.24 23.08 -10.76
CA MET A 1 19.03 21.97 -10.19
C MET A 1 18.25 20.68 -10.40
N ASN A 2 18.72 19.81 -11.28
CA ASN A 2 18.10 18.50 -11.53
C ASN A 2 18.56 17.52 -10.45
N PHE A 3 17.62 16.90 -9.75
CA PHE A 3 17.89 15.73 -8.92
C PHE A 3 17.22 14.52 -9.56
N LEU A 4 18.02 13.74 -10.28
CA LEU A 4 17.68 12.40 -10.75
C LEU A 4 17.75 11.46 -9.55
N ALA A 5 16.61 10.85 -9.18
CA ALA A 5 16.58 9.77 -8.20
C ALA A 5 17.02 8.47 -8.88
N ASN A 6 18.16 7.93 -8.47
CA ASN A 6 18.68 6.65 -8.96
C ASN A 6 18.06 5.51 -8.14
N LEU A 7 17.24 4.66 -8.78
CA LEU A 7 16.99 3.31 -8.28
C LEU A 7 17.93 2.33 -8.98
N LYS A 8 18.79 1.68 -8.19
CA LYS A 8 19.61 0.54 -8.64
C LYS A 8 18.91 -0.76 -8.23
N ALA A 9 18.77 -1.71 -9.17
CA ALA A 9 18.44 -3.10 -8.87
C ALA A 9 19.30 -4.03 -9.72
N ALA A 10 19.92 -5.01 -9.06
CA ALA A 10 20.65 -6.11 -9.70
C ALA A 10 19.68 -7.25 -10.01
N ALA A 11 19.74 -7.76 -11.23
CA ALA A 11 19.02 -8.96 -11.65
C ALA A 11 19.69 -10.21 -11.06
N LEU A 12 18.89 -11.16 -10.57
CA LEU A 12 19.36 -12.51 -10.26
C LEU A 12 18.80 -13.48 -11.30
N THR A 13 19.71 -13.92 -12.18
CA THR A 13 19.55 -15.04 -13.08
C THR A 13 19.69 -16.38 -12.35
N ALA A 14 18.76 -17.29 -12.68
CA ALA A 14 18.87 -18.77 -12.78
C ALA A 14 19.34 -19.62 -11.58
N ALA A 15 18.56 -20.68 -11.28
CA ALA A 15 19.08 -22.06 -11.28
C ALA A 15 17.94 -23.11 -11.32
N THR A 16 18.18 -24.16 -12.09
CA THR A 16 17.31 -25.27 -12.48
C THR A 16 17.37 -26.49 -11.55
N LEU A 17 16.26 -27.25 -11.54
CA LEU A 17 16.00 -28.68 -11.26
C LEU A 17 17.06 -29.58 -10.57
N GLY A 18 16.57 -30.35 -9.60
CA GLY A 18 17.15 -31.65 -9.19
C GLY A 18 16.12 -32.52 -8.46
N VAL A 19 15.65 -33.60 -9.11
CA VAL A 19 14.84 -34.68 -8.52
C VAL A 19 15.76 -35.88 -8.32
N VAL A 20 15.80 -36.45 -7.12
CA VAL A 20 16.31 -37.81 -6.88
C VAL A 20 15.40 -38.49 -5.86
N GLY A 21 14.79 -39.61 -6.26
CA GLY A 21 14.08 -40.53 -5.39
C GLY A 21 15.00 -41.63 -4.84
N GLY A 22 14.58 -42.27 -3.75
CA GLY A 22 15.27 -43.43 -3.18
C GLY A 22 14.57 -43.95 -1.92
N VAL A 23 14.27 -45.25 -1.90
CA VAL A 23 13.39 -45.97 -0.96
C VAL A 23 14.12 -46.33 0.36
N SER A 24 13.39 -46.29 1.48
CA SER A 24 13.72 -46.82 2.85
C SER A 24 14.01 -48.35 2.85
N PRO A 25 14.41 -49.04 3.95
CA PRO A 25 14.30 -48.69 5.39
C PRO A 25 15.47 -49.13 6.32
N ALA A 26 15.50 -48.62 7.55
CA ALA A 26 16.19 -49.30 8.67
C ALA A 26 15.57 -48.90 10.02
N LEU A 27 15.21 -49.92 10.80
CA LEU A 27 14.68 -49.86 12.16
C LEU A 27 15.81 -49.68 13.17
N ALA A 28 15.69 -48.73 14.09
CA ALA A 28 16.32 -48.80 15.41
C ALA A 28 15.57 -47.91 16.41
N ASN A 29 15.24 -48.53 17.55
CA ASN A 29 14.35 -48.04 18.60
C ASN A 29 15.18 -47.69 19.84
N VAL A 30 15.24 -46.42 20.26
CA VAL A 30 15.69 -46.01 21.61
C VAL A 30 14.94 -44.73 22.05
N GLN A 31 14.00 -44.93 22.99
CA GLN A 31 13.40 -44.09 24.06
C GLN A 31 13.28 -42.54 23.98
N PRO A 32 12.25 -41.97 24.65
CA PRO A 32 11.83 -40.58 24.47
C PRO A 32 12.50 -39.64 25.47
N SER A 33 13.37 -38.74 24.99
CA SER A 33 13.72 -37.54 25.75
C SER A 33 12.57 -36.53 25.62
N VAL A 34 11.80 -36.36 26.70
CA VAL A 34 10.88 -35.24 26.89
C VAL A 34 11.70 -33.95 26.89
N GLN A 35 11.80 -33.30 25.73
CA GLN A 35 12.27 -31.92 25.66
C GLN A 35 11.09 -31.01 26.05
N PRO A 36 11.29 -30.05 26.96
CA PRO A 36 10.24 -29.11 27.31
C PRO A 36 9.81 -28.37 26.04
N ARG A 37 8.50 -28.21 25.87
CA ARG A 37 7.90 -27.26 24.93
C ARG A 37 8.52 -25.89 25.22
N GLY A 38 9.61 -25.58 24.52
CA GLY A 38 10.04 -24.21 24.34
C GLY A 38 8.83 -23.51 23.77
N ALA A 39 8.32 -22.53 24.51
CA ALA A 39 7.31 -21.63 24.03
C ALA A 39 7.79 -21.14 22.66
N GLN A 40 7.14 -21.63 21.59
CA GLN A 40 7.18 -20.99 20.30
C GLN A 40 6.48 -19.66 20.55
N THR A 41 7.25 -18.69 21.04
CA THR A 41 6.89 -17.29 20.89
C THR A 41 6.70 -17.14 19.41
N ASN A 42 5.43 -17.00 18.99
CA ASN A 42 5.10 -16.36 17.74
C ASN A 42 5.75 -14.98 17.82
N HIS A 43 7.03 -14.89 17.45
CA HIS A 43 7.61 -13.67 17.00
C HIS A 43 6.71 -13.31 15.82
N LEU A 44 5.78 -12.37 16.05
CA LEU A 44 5.22 -11.59 14.98
C LEU A 44 6.43 -11.14 14.19
N LEU A 45 6.70 -11.82 13.08
CA LEU A 45 7.69 -11.40 12.12
C LEU A 45 7.27 -9.97 11.80
N ALA A 46 8.10 -9.00 12.19
CA ALA A 46 8.03 -7.69 11.60
C ALA A 46 8.07 -7.98 10.10
N GLN A 47 6.93 -7.86 9.44
CA GLN A 47 6.86 -8.05 8.00
C GLN A 47 7.65 -6.87 7.46
N THR A 48 8.93 -7.11 7.16
CA THR A 48 9.73 -6.13 6.45
C THR A 48 9.07 -6.01 5.10
N PHE A 49 8.31 -4.94 4.89
CA PHE A 49 7.76 -4.65 3.59
C PHE A 49 8.96 -4.24 2.74
N GLY A 50 9.43 -5.16 1.90
CA GLY A 50 10.48 -4.87 0.94
C GLY A 50 10.08 -3.64 0.13
N ASN A 51 10.97 -2.67 0.00
CA ASN A 51 10.74 -1.53 -0.89
C ASN A 51 10.80 -2.03 -2.32
N VAL A 52 9.66 -2.29 -2.94
CA VAL A 52 9.60 -2.46 -4.39
C VAL A 52 9.75 -1.07 -5.00
N GLY A 53 10.78 -0.89 -5.83
CA GLY A 53 10.93 0.33 -6.61
C GLY A 53 9.74 0.49 -7.54
N ILE A 54 8.89 1.47 -7.26
CA ILE A 54 7.74 1.80 -8.11
C ILE A 54 8.04 3.06 -8.92
N ASN A 55 7.45 3.16 -10.10
CA ASN A 55 7.39 4.43 -10.80
C ASN A 55 6.21 5.24 -10.24
N GLU A 56 6.48 6.21 -9.38
CA GLU A 56 5.46 7.03 -8.72
C GLU A 56 4.54 7.75 -9.72
N THR A 57 4.99 8.03 -10.94
CA THR A 57 4.15 8.68 -11.97
C THR A 57 2.99 7.80 -12.41
N ASN A 58 3.08 6.49 -12.18
CA ASN A 58 2.02 5.54 -12.50
C ASN A 58 0.96 5.45 -11.40
N PHE A 59 1.14 6.13 -10.27
CA PHE A 59 0.22 6.05 -9.14
C PHE A 59 -0.51 7.37 -8.90
N LEU A 60 -1.79 7.24 -8.51
CA LEU A 60 -2.60 8.34 -8.03
C LEU A 60 -3.25 7.92 -6.70
N VAL A 61 -3.07 8.76 -5.68
CA VAL A 61 -3.74 8.62 -4.38
C VAL A 61 -4.97 9.53 -4.37
N VAL A 62 -6.14 8.95 -4.14
CA VAL A 62 -7.44 9.61 -4.32
C VAL A 62 -8.29 9.42 -3.08
N ALA A 63 -8.90 10.51 -2.60
CA ALA A 63 -10.08 10.44 -1.75
C ALA A 63 -11.29 10.20 -2.66
N ALA A 64 -11.95 9.07 -2.49
CA ALA A 64 -13.13 8.70 -3.27
C ALA A 64 -14.39 8.74 -2.39
N PRO A 65 -15.57 9.04 -2.95
CA PRO A 65 -16.84 8.91 -2.25
C PRO A 65 -17.03 7.51 -1.66
N GLY A 66 -17.54 7.47 -0.43
CA GLY A 66 -17.76 6.26 0.36
C GLY A 66 -19.24 6.04 0.69
N SER A 67 -19.51 5.58 1.91
CA SER A 67 -20.86 5.32 2.43
C SER A 67 -21.30 6.42 3.41
N ALA A 68 -22.56 6.40 3.85
CA ALA A 68 -23.03 7.34 4.86
C ALA A 68 -22.21 7.28 6.18
N ALA A 69 -21.76 6.09 6.57
CA ALA A 69 -20.95 5.89 7.78
C ALA A 69 -19.47 6.28 7.59
N GLN A 70 -18.95 6.18 6.37
CA GLN A 70 -17.58 6.56 6.01
C GLN A 70 -17.64 7.33 4.68
N PRO A 71 -17.89 8.65 4.70
CA PRO A 71 -18.21 9.43 3.49
C PRO A 71 -17.09 9.48 2.46
N TYR A 72 -15.84 9.27 2.90
CA TYR A 72 -14.67 9.23 2.04
C TYR A 72 -13.81 8.03 2.38
N ARG A 73 -13.23 7.42 1.34
CA ARG A 73 -12.30 6.30 1.45
C ARG A 73 -11.04 6.57 0.65
N LEU A 74 -9.95 5.91 1.04
CA LEU A 74 -8.72 5.87 0.27
C LEU A 74 -8.94 5.01 -0.98
N LEU A 75 -8.50 5.51 -2.13
CA LEU A 75 -8.36 4.75 -3.36
C LEU A 75 -6.97 5.03 -3.92
N ILE A 76 -6.17 3.98 -4.11
CA ILE A 76 -4.90 4.07 -4.84
C ILE A 76 -5.13 3.46 -6.22
N VAL A 77 -4.80 4.23 -7.25
CA VAL A 77 -4.96 3.86 -8.65
C VAL A 77 -3.60 3.75 -9.28
N GLU A 78 -3.32 2.63 -9.93
CA GLU A 78 -2.08 2.38 -10.67
C GLU A 78 -2.39 2.23 -12.16
N GLN A 79 -1.65 2.97 -13.00
CA GLN A 79 -1.60 2.80 -14.44
C GLN A 79 -0.66 1.64 -14.78
N VAL A 80 -1.22 0.48 -15.08
CA VAL A 80 -0.45 -0.74 -15.40
C VAL A 80 0.02 -0.73 -16.85
N GLN A 81 -0.82 -0.25 -17.77
CA GLN A 81 -0.51 -0.11 -19.20
C GLN A 81 -0.98 1.22 -19.75
N THR A 82 -0.26 1.85 -20.67
CA THR A 82 -0.58 3.20 -21.18
C THR A 82 -1.54 3.22 -22.36
N SER A 83 -2.12 2.07 -22.73
CA SER A 83 -3.06 1.96 -23.86
C SER A 83 -4.32 2.80 -23.66
N ARG A 84 -4.76 2.99 -22.40
CA ARG A 84 -5.83 3.91 -22.00
C ARG A 84 -5.55 4.52 -20.63
N PRO A 85 -5.78 5.83 -20.43
CA PRO A 85 -5.58 6.47 -19.14
C PRO A 85 -6.61 5.99 -18.12
N CYS A 86 -6.14 5.64 -16.92
CA CYS A 86 -7.00 5.23 -15.81
C CYS A 86 -7.72 6.43 -15.17
N TRP A 87 -7.16 7.63 -15.26
CA TRP A 87 -7.75 8.85 -14.72
C TRP A 87 -7.42 10.05 -15.60
N ASN A 88 -8.12 11.16 -15.35
CA ASN A 88 -7.73 12.47 -15.86
C ASN A 88 -7.77 13.50 -14.73
N ILE A 89 -6.80 14.42 -14.70
CA ILE A 89 -6.80 15.56 -13.79
C ILE A 89 -7.50 16.72 -14.51
N VAL A 90 -8.54 17.29 -13.89
CA VAL A 90 -9.34 18.36 -14.53
C VAL A 90 -8.54 19.65 -14.65
N ASP A 91 -7.93 20.09 -13.54
CA ASP A 91 -6.98 21.21 -13.49
C ASP A 91 -5.86 20.85 -12.51
N PRO A 92 -4.60 20.67 -12.98
CA PRO A 92 -3.48 20.29 -12.13
C PRO A 92 -3.05 21.40 -11.15
N ASN A 93 -3.49 22.65 -11.36
CA ASN A 93 -3.17 23.79 -10.50
C ASN A 93 -4.29 24.09 -9.47
N ALA A 94 -5.46 23.46 -9.60
CA ALA A 94 -6.56 23.64 -8.69
C ALA A 94 -6.31 22.97 -7.33
N ARG A 95 -6.76 23.62 -6.25
CA ARG A 95 -6.86 23.04 -4.90
C ARG A 95 -8.26 23.31 -4.36
N PRO A 96 -9.09 22.28 -4.14
CA PRO A 96 -8.81 20.86 -4.33
C PRO A 96 -8.66 20.45 -5.81
N THR A 97 -7.85 19.43 -6.07
CA THR A 97 -7.64 18.90 -7.43
C THR A 97 -8.67 17.81 -7.74
N GLN A 98 -9.56 18.08 -8.69
CA GLN A 98 -10.57 17.12 -9.14
C GLN A 98 -9.96 16.03 -10.03
N VAL A 99 -10.38 14.79 -9.79
CA VAL A 99 -10.01 13.60 -10.57
C VAL A 99 -11.25 13.08 -11.28
N ASN A 100 -11.13 12.85 -12.59
CA ASN A 100 -12.12 12.07 -13.36
C ASN A 100 -11.72 10.58 -13.31
N ASP A 101 -12.67 9.75 -12.89
CA ASP A 101 -12.53 8.33 -12.61
C ASP A 101 -12.67 7.45 -13.86
N LEU A 102 -11.80 7.65 -14.85
CA LEU A 102 -11.90 6.95 -16.14
C LEU A 102 -11.86 5.42 -16.02
N TRP A 103 -11.29 4.87 -14.95
CA TRP A 103 -11.32 3.44 -14.64
C TRP A 103 -12.75 2.86 -14.53
N ASN A 104 -13.78 3.69 -14.35
CA ASN A 104 -15.19 3.26 -14.33
C ASN A 104 -15.86 3.34 -15.72
N THR A 105 -15.14 3.76 -16.77
CA THR A 105 -15.71 4.01 -18.11
C THR A 105 -15.39 2.93 -19.14
N PHE A 106 -14.58 1.93 -18.77
CA PHE A 106 -14.18 0.82 -19.63
C PHE A 106 -13.80 -0.41 -18.78
N ASP A 107 -13.62 -1.57 -19.44
CA ASP A 107 -13.01 -2.73 -18.78
C ASP A 107 -11.54 -2.46 -18.48
N PHE A 108 -11.27 -2.11 -17.23
CA PHE A 108 -9.95 -1.74 -16.77
C PHE A 108 -9.02 -2.94 -16.54
N THR A 109 -9.50 -4.18 -16.73
CA THR A 109 -8.73 -5.40 -16.48
C THR A 109 -7.39 -5.38 -17.24
N GLY A 110 -6.30 -5.47 -16.48
CA GLY A 110 -4.94 -5.44 -17.02
C GLY A 110 -4.41 -4.05 -17.40
N VAL A 111 -5.25 -3.00 -17.41
CA VAL A 111 -4.87 -1.61 -17.73
C VAL A 111 -4.70 -0.77 -16.47
N CYS A 112 -5.64 -0.90 -15.51
CA CYS A 112 -5.60 -0.21 -14.23
C CYS A 112 -5.60 -1.22 -13.09
N ARG A 113 -4.94 -0.88 -11.98
CA ARG A 113 -5.11 -1.58 -10.72
C ARG A 113 -5.67 -0.62 -9.68
N LEU A 114 -6.76 -1.04 -9.02
CA LEU A 114 -7.47 -0.25 -8.02
C LEU A 114 -7.31 -0.92 -6.66
N GLN A 115 -6.78 -0.18 -5.69
CA GLN A 115 -6.69 -0.60 -4.31
C GLN A 115 -7.62 0.29 -3.48
N LYS A 116 -8.75 -0.27 -3.06
CA LYS A 116 -9.83 0.44 -2.35
C LYS A 116 -9.55 0.58 -0.84
N ASP A 117 -8.44 0.03 -0.39
CA ASP A 117 -7.96 0.08 0.97
C ASP A 117 -6.43 0.06 0.99
N SER A 118 -5.89 0.18 2.19
CA SER A 118 -4.46 0.18 2.45
C SER A 118 -3.88 -1.19 2.75
N ASN A 119 -4.63 -2.29 2.57
CA ASN A 119 -4.18 -3.62 3.03
C ASN A 119 -2.92 -4.13 2.30
N GLY A 120 -2.48 -3.45 1.23
CA GLY A 120 -1.21 -3.69 0.54
C GLY A 120 -0.12 -2.64 0.79
N TYR A 121 -0.31 -1.66 1.69
CA TYR A 121 0.61 -0.55 1.92
C TYR A 121 0.96 -0.40 3.40
N ALA A 122 2.22 -0.07 3.68
CA ALA A 122 2.72 0.20 5.03
C ALA A 122 3.20 1.65 5.15
N VAL A 123 3.06 2.22 6.35
CA VAL A 123 3.74 3.47 6.70
C VAL A 123 5.09 3.13 7.28
N ARG A 124 6.15 3.80 6.81
CA ARG A 124 7.46 3.75 7.45
C ARG A 124 7.71 5.02 8.25
N LEU A 125 7.88 4.88 9.55
CA LEU A 125 8.25 5.97 10.45
C LEU A 125 9.63 5.67 11.03
N SER A 126 10.55 6.63 10.97
CA SER A 126 11.89 6.50 11.55
C SER A 126 12.63 5.20 11.16
N GLY A 127 12.42 4.75 9.92
CA GLY A 127 13.03 3.51 9.40
C GLY A 127 12.32 2.21 9.77
N GLN A 128 11.22 2.25 10.52
CA GLN A 128 10.44 1.07 10.92
C GLN A 128 9.08 1.02 10.23
N ASP A 129 8.72 -0.15 9.73
CA ASP A 129 7.40 -0.40 9.14
C ASP A 129 6.37 -0.56 10.27
N VAL A 130 5.33 0.26 10.21
CA VAL A 130 4.22 0.20 11.17
C VAL A 130 3.27 -0.93 10.76
N ALA A 131 3.39 -2.06 11.44
CA ALA A 131 2.48 -3.20 11.25
C ALA A 131 1.07 -2.88 11.76
N GLY A 132 0.05 -3.36 11.04
CA GLY A 132 -1.36 -3.19 11.45
C GLY A 132 -1.88 -1.76 11.39
N ALA A 133 -1.22 -0.88 10.63
CA ALA A 133 -1.68 0.47 10.38
C ALA A 133 -3.03 0.45 9.65
N ARG A 134 -3.99 1.23 10.16
CA ARG A 134 -5.28 1.45 9.50
C ARG A 134 -5.29 2.83 8.90
N PHE A 135 -5.58 2.92 7.60
CA PHE A 135 -5.67 4.19 6.90
C PHE A 135 -7.13 4.63 6.79
N GLU A 136 -7.35 5.92 6.98
CA GLU A 136 -8.67 6.55 6.96
C GLU A 136 -8.59 7.89 6.23
N VAL A 137 -9.66 8.25 5.52
CA VAL A 137 -9.82 9.58 4.94
C VAL A 137 -10.89 10.30 5.73
N ASN A 138 -10.49 11.30 6.51
CA ASN A 138 -11.36 12.01 7.44
C ASN A 138 -11.56 13.45 7.01
N ASN A 139 -12.82 13.90 6.96
CA ASN A 139 -13.14 15.31 6.72
C ASN A 139 -12.91 16.12 8.00
N ARG A 140 -12.05 17.14 7.92
CA ARG A 140 -11.77 18.09 8.99
C ARG A 140 -11.85 19.51 8.44
N GLY A 141 -12.88 20.25 8.85
CA GLY A 141 -13.02 21.66 8.47
C GLY A 141 -13.15 21.89 6.96
N GLY A 142 -13.68 20.92 6.20
CA GLY A 142 -13.82 21.01 4.75
C GLY A 142 -12.62 20.50 3.95
N ASP A 143 -11.55 20.06 4.62
CA ASP A 143 -10.41 19.37 4.00
C ASP A 143 -10.49 17.86 4.24
N LEU A 144 -9.99 17.05 3.30
CA LEU A 144 -9.88 15.60 3.49
C LEU A 144 -8.45 15.26 3.86
N LEU A 145 -8.30 14.68 5.05
CA LEU A 145 -7.01 14.26 5.57
C LEU A 145 -6.86 12.76 5.39
N LEU A 146 -5.80 12.34 4.72
CA LEU A 146 -5.35 10.96 4.79
C LEU A 146 -4.60 10.78 6.11
N GLN A 147 -5.11 9.90 6.95
CA GLN A 147 -4.56 9.64 8.27
C GLN A 147 -4.32 8.15 8.44
N PHE A 148 -3.32 7.79 9.26
CA PHE A 148 -3.17 6.42 9.73
C PHE A 148 -3.23 6.36 11.26
N ALA A 149 -3.73 5.24 11.76
CA ALA A 149 -3.68 4.85 13.16
C ALA A 149 -2.54 3.84 13.36
N PRO A 150 -1.59 4.06 14.30
CA PRO A 150 -0.46 3.16 14.54
C PRO A 150 -0.85 1.88 15.31
N GLY A 151 -1.88 1.19 14.83
CA GLY A 151 -2.46 0.00 15.44
C GLY A 151 -3.99 0.05 15.44
N THR A 152 -4.61 -1.13 15.54
CA THR A 152 -6.08 -1.29 15.41
C THR A 152 -6.88 -0.67 16.56
N THR A 153 -6.25 -0.48 17.72
CA THR A 153 -6.88 0.10 18.93
C THR A 153 -6.51 1.56 19.17
N SER A 154 -5.57 2.12 18.39
CA SER A 154 -5.12 3.50 18.60
C SER A 154 -6.23 4.49 18.26
N ARG A 155 -6.42 5.48 19.13
CA ARG A 155 -7.26 6.66 18.87
C ARG A 155 -6.50 7.78 18.17
N ASP A 156 -5.17 7.69 18.17
CA ASP A 156 -4.33 8.67 17.51
C ASP A 156 -4.49 8.56 16.00
N ARG A 157 -4.46 9.71 15.34
CA ARG A 157 -4.54 9.82 13.89
C ARG A 157 -3.42 10.73 13.44
N ILE A 158 -2.43 10.14 12.79
CA ILE A 158 -1.31 10.88 12.23
C ILE A 158 -1.68 11.19 10.78
N THR A 159 -1.69 12.47 10.43
CA THR A 159 -1.96 12.93 9.07
C THR A 159 -0.71 12.74 8.22
N ILE A 160 -0.88 12.16 7.03
CA ILE A 160 0.18 11.85 6.07
C ILE A 160 -0.15 12.34 4.66
N GLY A 161 -1.24 13.10 4.51
CA GLY A 161 -1.61 13.70 3.25
C GLY A 161 -2.92 14.48 3.32
N ARG A 162 -3.11 15.37 2.34
CA ARG A 162 -4.22 16.33 2.31
C ARG A 162 -4.71 16.55 0.89
N THR A 163 -5.99 16.91 0.76
CA THR A 163 -6.58 17.26 -0.54
C THR A 163 -6.64 18.78 -0.78
N GLY A 164 -6.63 19.59 0.29
CA GLY A 164 -6.82 21.04 0.21
C GLY A 164 -8.27 21.44 -0.07
N GLY A 165 -9.23 20.61 0.35
CA GLY A 165 -10.66 20.78 0.07
C GLY A 165 -11.33 19.52 -0.49
N ILE A 166 -12.60 19.64 -0.88
CA ILE A 166 -13.38 18.56 -1.48
C ILE A 166 -13.79 18.96 -2.89
N SER A 167 -13.47 18.15 -3.89
CA SER A 167 -13.90 18.42 -5.27
C SER A 167 -15.43 18.28 -5.40
N PRO A 168 -16.08 18.95 -6.37
CA PRO A 168 -17.52 18.83 -6.58
C PRO A 168 -18.02 17.40 -6.85
N THR A 169 -17.17 16.55 -7.44
CA THR A 169 -17.47 15.13 -7.69
C THR A 169 -17.09 14.21 -6.53
N GLY A 170 -16.46 14.75 -5.48
CA GLY A 170 -15.91 14.02 -4.34
C GLY A 170 -14.61 13.27 -4.63
N PHE A 171 -14.33 12.89 -5.88
CA PHE A 171 -13.05 12.32 -6.30
C PHE A 171 -11.96 13.40 -6.31
N THR A 172 -11.10 13.36 -5.29
CA THR A 172 -10.13 14.43 -5.03
C THR A 172 -8.74 13.83 -4.86
N ARG A 173 -7.72 14.38 -5.52
CA ARG A 173 -6.34 13.93 -5.35
C ARG A 173 -5.86 14.22 -3.93
N ILE A 174 -5.27 13.21 -3.29
CA ILE A 174 -4.54 13.35 -2.04
C ILE A 174 -3.07 13.62 -2.37
N TYR A 175 -2.54 14.69 -1.81
CA TYR A 175 -1.11 14.98 -1.82
C TYR A 175 -0.51 14.43 -0.54
N LEU A 176 0.44 13.50 -0.66
CA LEU A 176 1.14 12.95 0.49
C LEU A 176 2.06 14.02 1.10
N ASP A 177 2.02 14.11 2.42
CA ASP A 177 2.95 14.95 3.16
C ASP A 177 4.37 14.36 2.99
N PRO A 178 5.42 15.20 2.82
CA PRO A 178 6.78 14.70 2.71
C PRO A 178 7.15 13.92 3.98
N ALA A 179 7.92 12.84 3.80
CA ALA A 179 8.42 12.07 4.93
C ALA A 179 9.46 12.91 5.71
N GLY A 180 9.04 13.56 6.79
CA GLY A 180 9.96 14.21 7.72
C GLY A 180 9.34 15.29 8.60
N HIS A 181 9.05 14.95 9.85
CA HIS A 181 9.57 15.59 11.07
C HIS A 181 9.64 14.54 12.18
#